data_AF-A0AAT9H7B0-F1
#
_entry.id   AF-A0AAT9H7B0-F1
#
_cell.length_a   1.000
_cell.length_b   1.000
_cell.length_c   1.000
_cell.angle_alpha   90.00
_cell.angle_beta   90.00
_cell.angle_gamma   90.00
#
_symmetry.space_group_name_H-M   'P 1'
#
loop_
_entity.id
_entity.type
_entity.pdbx_description
1 polymer ?
#
loop_
_entity_poly.entity_id
_entity_poly.type
_entity_poly.pdbx_seq_one_letter_code
_entity_poly.pdbx_strand_id
1 'polypeptide(L)'
;MATTVVPPDKKSNYEKLFASCIIKEAKYPEIDTLVAKIVSSKSRYQSVGDPLNIPWYMISIIHCMEGSLNFTTHLHNGDTLNNYTTHVPAGRPITGKPPFTWEASAKDALIYDKLNSWTDWSIAGILYRLELFNGLGYYKQGINSPYLWSYSNQYTKGKYVQDGKYDPNAVSKQCGAAVLLRRMMEQHLITLPNTHIVEQIIAQGNKTMYYSGKVTNEATELQKLLNSAGSVLRIDGKAGERTSTEYFKFSKTYLKGDPRRF
;
A
#
# COMPACT_ATOMS: atom_id res chain seq x y z
N MET A 1 -3.38 -21.90 4.31
CA MET A 1 -4.10 -20.67 4.75
C MET A 1 -3.48 -19.49 4.03
N ALA A 2 -4.26 -18.62 3.40
CA ALA A 2 -3.70 -17.38 2.84
C ALA A 2 -3.19 -16.56 4.02
N THR A 3 -1.89 -16.25 4.04
CA THR A 3 -1.30 -15.44 5.11
C THR A 3 -1.99 -14.08 5.05
N THR A 4 -2.81 -13.76 6.05
CA THR A 4 -3.51 -12.47 6.17
C THR A 4 -2.62 -11.39 6.78
N VAL A 5 -1.36 -11.72 7.06
CA VAL A 5 -0.40 -10.87 7.74
C VAL A 5 0.91 -10.85 6.97
N VAL A 6 1.53 -9.68 6.83
CA VAL A 6 2.86 -9.54 6.25
C VAL A 6 3.89 -10.19 7.18
N PRO A 7 4.78 -11.07 6.69
CA PRO A 7 5.86 -11.60 7.51
C PRO A 7 6.69 -10.48 8.16
N PRO A 8 7.06 -10.56 9.46
CA PRO A 8 7.70 -9.45 10.16
C PRO A 8 8.99 -8.93 9.53
N ASP A 9 9.81 -9.83 9.00
CA ASP A 9 11.05 -9.51 8.27
C ASP A 9 10.76 -8.71 6.99
N LYS A 10 9.72 -9.12 6.25
CA LYS A 10 9.25 -8.43 5.04
C LYS A 10 8.67 -7.07 5.39
N LYS A 11 7.85 -6.99 6.44
CA LYS A 11 7.24 -5.74 6.90
C LYS A 11 8.30 -4.67 7.16
N SER A 12 9.27 -4.97 8.03
CA SER A 12 10.33 -4.03 8.39
C SER A 12 11.16 -3.62 7.17
N ASN A 13 11.47 -4.56 6.28
CA ASN A 13 12.22 -4.26 5.06
C ASN A 13 11.43 -3.33 4.11
N TYR A 14 10.15 -3.59 3.86
CA TYR A 14 9.32 -2.74 3.02
C TYR A 14 9.21 -1.32 3.55
N GLU A 15 8.94 -1.17 4.85
CA GLU A 15 8.83 0.14 5.50
C GLU A 15 10.14 0.93 5.39
N LYS A 16 11.28 0.28 5.67
CA LYS A 16 12.61 0.89 5.53
C LYS A 16 12.89 1.34 4.10
N LEU A 17 12.66 0.48 3.11
CA LEU A 17 12.90 0.80 1.70
C LEU A 17 11.98 1.92 1.21
N PHE A 18 10.71 1.90 1.61
CA PHE A 18 9.75 2.93 1.21
C PHE A 18 10.07 4.29 1.83
N ALA A 19 10.43 4.32 3.12
CA ALA A 19 10.81 5.54 3.82
C ALA A 19 12.04 6.20 3.18
N SER A 20 13.05 5.40 2.83
CA SER A 20 14.30 5.85 2.20
C SER A 20 14.25 5.90 0.66
N CYS A 21 13.08 5.67 0.05
CA CYS A 21 12.88 5.73 -1.40
C CYS A 21 13.05 7.16 -1.91
N ILE A 22 13.93 7.32 -2.89
CA ILE A 22 14.19 8.55 -3.65
C ILE A 22 13.98 8.22 -5.12
N ILE A 23 13.01 8.88 -5.74
CA ILE A 23 12.74 8.74 -7.17
C ILE A 23 13.87 9.42 -7.95
N LYS A 24 14.35 8.78 -9.03
CA LYS A 24 15.37 9.37 -9.89
C LYS A 24 14.79 10.59 -10.61
N GLU A 25 15.47 11.74 -10.51
CA GLU A 25 14.99 13.03 -11.04
C GLU A 25 14.52 12.95 -12.50
N ALA A 26 15.32 12.31 -13.36
CA ALA A 26 15.02 12.14 -14.78
C ALA A 26 13.75 11.31 -15.08
N LYS A 27 13.17 10.64 -14.08
CA LYS A 27 11.99 9.78 -14.22
C LYS A 27 10.69 10.46 -13.82
N TYR A 28 10.72 11.62 -13.15
CA TYR A 28 9.50 12.33 -12.76
C TYR A 28 8.53 12.60 -13.93
N PRO A 29 8.95 13.07 -15.12
CA PRO A 29 7.99 13.37 -16.20
C PRO A 29 7.19 12.14 -16.68
N GLU A 30 7.87 10.98 -16.75
CA GLU A 30 7.25 9.72 -17.14
C GLU A 30 6.27 9.23 -16.07
N ILE A 31 6.66 9.30 -14.80
CA ILE A 31 5.84 8.89 -13.66
C ILE A 31 4.63 9.81 -13.51
N ASP A 32 4.79 11.13 -13.65
CA ASP A 32 3.71 12.11 -13.56
C ASP A 32 2.66 11.89 -14.65
N THR A 33 3.09 11.53 -15.86
CA THR A 33 2.18 11.16 -16.95
C THR A 33 1.36 9.91 -16.59
N LEU A 34 1.98 8.89 -15.99
CA LEU A 34 1.27 7.69 -15.54
C LEU A 34 0.28 8.00 -14.41
N VAL A 35 0.70 8.78 -13.41
CA VAL A 35 -0.16 9.16 -12.28
C VAL A 35 -1.35 9.99 -12.75
N ALA A 36 -1.16 10.94 -13.68
CA ALA A 36 -2.26 11.71 -14.25
C ALA A 36 -3.29 10.82 -14.97
N LYS A 37 -2.83 9.84 -15.77
CA LYS A 37 -3.71 8.85 -16.41
C LYS A 37 -4.46 8.02 -15.37
N ILE A 38 -3.79 7.54 -14.34
CA ILE A 38 -4.42 6.80 -13.23
C ILE A 38 -5.52 7.63 -12.57
N VAL A 39 -5.22 8.87 -12.19
CA VAL A 39 -6.15 9.76 -11.49
C VAL A 39 -7.36 10.11 -12.35
N SER A 40 -7.17 10.28 -13.67
CA SER A 40 -8.27 10.53 -14.61
C SER A 40 -9.34 9.43 -14.59
N SER A 41 -8.96 8.21 -14.19
CA SER A 41 -9.86 7.05 -14.10
C SER A 41 -10.19 6.65 -12.66
N LYS A 42 -9.89 7.50 -11.66
CA LYS A 42 -10.06 7.20 -10.24
C LYS A 42 -11.46 6.68 -9.89
N SER A 43 -12.50 7.30 -10.41
CA SER A 43 -13.89 6.91 -10.14
C SER A 43 -14.21 5.48 -10.58
N ARG A 44 -13.62 5.02 -11.70
CA ARG A 44 -13.76 3.64 -12.20
C ARG A 44 -13.08 2.64 -11.27
N TYR A 45 -11.90 2.99 -10.74
CA TYR A 45 -11.23 2.14 -9.75
C TYR A 45 -12.01 2.07 -8.44
N GLN A 46 -12.60 3.19 -7.99
CA GLN A 46 -13.44 3.22 -6.79
C GLN A 46 -14.69 2.36 -6.94
N SER A 47 -15.40 2.42 -8.07
CA SER A 47 -16.61 1.61 -8.29
C SER A 47 -16.37 0.09 -8.28
N VAL A 48 -15.12 -0.31 -8.55
CA VAL A 48 -14.65 -1.71 -8.42
C VAL A 48 -14.20 -2.02 -7.00
N GLY A 49 -13.41 -1.12 -6.39
CA GLY A 49 -12.76 -1.35 -5.11
C GLY A 49 -13.66 -1.22 -3.88
N ASP A 50 -14.55 -0.23 -3.86
CA ASP A 50 -15.38 0.08 -2.69
C ASP A 50 -16.25 -1.13 -2.25
N PRO A 51 -16.94 -1.85 -3.16
CA PRO A 51 -17.70 -3.05 -2.79
C PRO A 51 -16.83 -4.22 -2.29
N LEU A 52 -15.52 -4.19 -2.55
CA LEU A 52 -14.57 -5.23 -2.18
C LEU A 52 -13.66 -4.81 -1.00
N ASN A 53 -13.83 -3.59 -0.47
CA ASN A 53 -12.94 -2.98 0.51
C ASN A 53 -11.47 -2.90 0.06
N ILE A 54 -11.25 -2.72 -1.25
CA ILE A 54 -9.91 -2.58 -1.85
C ILE A 54 -9.71 -1.11 -2.21
N PRO A 55 -8.65 -0.44 -1.71
CA PRO A 55 -8.37 0.94 -2.06
C PRO A 55 -8.15 1.10 -3.56
N TRP A 56 -8.76 2.14 -4.14
CA TRP A 56 -8.69 2.42 -5.59
C TRP A 56 -7.25 2.46 -6.13
N TYR A 57 -6.30 2.97 -5.34
CA TYR A 57 -4.91 3.10 -5.75
C TYR A 57 -4.24 1.72 -5.91
N MET A 58 -4.61 0.71 -5.11
CA MET A 58 -4.10 -0.65 -5.26
C MET A 58 -4.47 -1.22 -6.63
N ILE A 59 -5.75 -1.09 -7.00
CA ILE A 59 -6.28 -1.58 -8.28
C ILE A 59 -5.62 -0.82 -9.44
N SER A 60 -5.46 0.50 -9.30
CA SER A 60 -4.83 1.31 -10.35
C SER A 60 -3.35 0.98 -10.57
N ILE A 61 -2.61 0.64 -9.51
CA ILE A 61 -1.21 0.22 -9.62
C ILE A 61 -1.14 -1.15 -10.31
N ILE A 62 -1.95 -2.13 -9.88
CA ILE A 62 -2.01 -3.45 -10.57
C ILE A 62 -2.34 -3.25 -12.04
N HIS A 63 -3.37 -2.46 -12.36
CA HIS A 63 -3.77 -2.21 -13.75
C HIS A 63 -2.67 -1.51 -14.56
N CYS A 64 -1.89 -0.62 -13.94
CA CYS A 64 -0.73 -0.01 -14.57
C CYS A 64 0.38 -1.03 -14.87
N MET A 65 0.65 -1.92 -13.91
CA MET A 65 1.76 -2.86 -13.99
C MET A 65 1.47 -4.03 -14.94
N GLU A 66 0.24 -4.55 -14.90
CA GLU A 66 -0.16 -5.77 -15.61
C GLU A 66 -0.92 -5.48 -16.92
N GLY A 67 -1.64 -4.36 -16.99
CA GLY A 67 -2.54 -4.05 -18.10
C GLY A 67 -2.18 -2.78 -18.87
N SER A 68 -1.09 -2.09 -18.51
CA SER A 68 -0.72 -0.79 -19.10
C SER A 68 -1.87 0.24 -19.13
N LEU A 69 -2.77 0.18 -18.13
CA LEU A 69 -3.99 0.98 -18.02
C LEU A 69 -4.99 0.78 -19.18
N ASN A 70 -4.96 -0.37 -19.85
CA ASN A 70 -5.87 -0.68 -20.95
C ASN A 70 -7.23 -1.20 -20.46
N PHE A 71 -8.24 -0.32 -20.50
CA PHE A 71 -9.61 -0.65 -20.12
C PHE A 71 -10.37 -1.52 -21.14
N THR A 72 -9.74 -1.98 -22.21
CA THR A 72 -10.34 -2.88 -23.21
C THR A 72 -9.95 -4.35 -23.01
N THR A 73 -9.14 -4.64 -22.00
CA THR A 73 -8.62 -5.97 -21.68
C THR A 73 -8.94 -6.41 -20.26
N HIS A 74 -9.00 -7.72 -20.04
CA HIS A 74 -9.18 -8.34 -18.74
C HIS A 74 -8.00 -8.00 -17.82
N LEU A 75 -8.31 -7.57 -16.58
CA LEU A 75 -7.29 -7.33 -15.55
C LEU A 75 -6.51 -8.61 -15.18
N HIS A 76 -7.09 -9.78 -15.42
CA HIS A 76 -6.46 -11.08 -15.18
C HIS A 76 -5.12 -11.24 -15.88
N ASN A 77 -5.07 -10.98 -17.18
CA ASN A 77 -3.96 -11.39 -18.04
C ASN A 77 -3.84 -10.61 -19.36
N GLY A 78 -4.63 -9.54 -19.54
CA GLY A 78 -4.57 -8.70 -20.74
C GLY A 78 -5.33 -9.24 -21.96
N ASP A 79 -6.06 -10.35 -21.86
CA ASP A 79 -6.94 -10.81 -22.95
C ASP A 79 -8.05 -9.80 -23.25
N THR A 80 -8.57 -9.77 -24.48
CA THR A 80 -9.65 -8.85 -24.86
C THR A 80 -10.96 -9.11 -24.10
N LEU A 81 -11.66 -8.05 -23.68
CA LEU A 81 -12.97 -8.15 -23.04
C LEU A 81 -14.09 -8.68 -23.95
N ASN A 82 -13.82 -8.86 -25.25
CA ASN A 82 -14.78 -9.39 -26.23
C ASN A 82 -14.97 -10.91 -26.15
N ASN A 83 -14.16 -11.61 -25.36
CA ASN A 83 -14.25 -13.06 -25.16
C ASN A 83 -14.02 -13.39 -23.69
N TYR A 84 -14.06 -14.67 -23.34
CA TYR A 84 -13.49 -15.13 -22.08
C TYR A 84 -11.97 -15.16 -22.20
N THR A 85 -11.26 -15.10 -21.07
CA THR A 85 -9.81 -15.32 -21.04
C THR A 85 -9.44 -16.69 -21.60
N THR A 86 -8.39 -16.71 -22.41
CA THR A 86 -7.77 -17.91 -22.97
C THR A 86 -6.43 -18.18 -22.29
N HIS A 87 -5.69 -17.13 -21.94
CA HIS A 87 -4.52 -17.23 -21.09
C HIS A 87 -4.93 -17.52 -19.65
N VAL A 88 -4.00 -18.05 -18.85
CA VAL A 88 -4.25 -18.36 -17.44
C VAL A 88 -4.51 -17.06 -16.66
N PRO A 89 -5.53 -17.01 -15.78
CA PRO A 89 -6.58 -18.01 -15.58
C PRO A 89 -7.60 -18.03 -16.73
N ALA A 90 -7.76 -19.17 -17.40
CA ALA A 90 -8.67 -19.32 -18.54
C ALA A 90 -10.14 -19.41 -18.11
N GLY A 91 -11.05 -19.03 -19.01
CA GLY A 91 -12.50 -19.12 -18.79
C GLY A 91 -13.05 -18.07 -17.83
N ARG A 92 -12.42 -16.90 -17.74
CA ARG A 92 -12.84 -15.78 -16.90
C ARG A 92 -13.47 -14.65 -17.73
N PRO A 93 -14.40 -13.86 -17.17
CA PRO A 93 -15.08 -14.03 -15.87
C PRO A 93 -15.99 -15.25 -15.81
N ILE A 94 -16.26 -15.81 -14.62
CA ILE A 94 -17.12 -17.00 -14.46
C ILE A 94 -18.63 -16.71 -14.56
N THR A 95 -19.02 -15.43 -14.57
CA THR A 95 -20.41 -15.00 -14.69
C THR A 95 -20.54 -13.93 -15.77
N GLY A 96 -21.73 -13.86 -16.39
CA GLY A 96 -22.02 -12.95 -17.49
C GLY A 96 -21.73 -13.56 -18.87
N LYS A 97 -21.78 -12.72 -19.92
CA LYS A 97 -21.42 -13.06 -21.31
C LYS A 97 -20.68 -11.89 -21.94
N PRO A 98 -19.73 -12.14 -22.87
CA PRO A 98 -19.04 -11.07 -23.56
C PRO A 98 -19.97 -10.28 -24.51
N PRO A 99 -19.62 -9.02 -24.86
CA PRO A 99 -18.46 -8.29 -24.35
C PRO A 99 -18.62 -7.89 -22.88
N PHE A 100 -17.57 -8.09 -22.09
CA PHE A 100 -17.56 -7.74 -20.67
C PHE A 100 -17.23 -6.27 -20.47
N THR A 101 -17.78 -5.66 -19.42
CA THR A 101 -17.23 -4.40 -18.93
C THR A 101 -15.92 -4.65 -18.19
N TRP A 102 -15.01 -3.68 -18.21
CA TRP A 102 -13.77 -3.77 -17.46
C TRP A 102 -14.04 -3.96 -15.96
N GLU A 103 -15.03 -3.27 -15.42
CA GLU A 103 -15.39 -3.32 -14.00
C GLU A 103 -15.87 -4.72 -13.58
N ALA A 104 -16.68 -5.39 -14.41
CA ALA A 104 -17.13 -6.75 -14.14
C ALA A 104 -15.94 -7.74 -14.16
N SER A 105 -15.06 -7.63 -15.16
CA SER A 105 -13.87 -8.46 -15.23
C SER A 105 -12.87 -8.17 -14.11
N ALA A 106 -12.68 -6.92 -13.72
CA ALA A 106 -11.75 -6.52 -12.68
C ALA A 106 -12.20 -7.04 -11.32
N LYS A 107 -13.51 -6.99 -11.02
CA LYS A 107 -14.06 -7.60 -9.79
C LYS A 107 -13.77 -9.09 -9.71
N ASP A 108 -14.00 -9.83 -10.81
CA ASP A 108 -13.69 -11.27 -10.87
C ASP A 108 -12.19 -11.54 -10.67
N ALA A 109 -11.30 -10.75 -11.26
CA ALA A 109 -9.85 -10.84 -11.05
C ALA A 109 -9.44 -10.61 -9.59
N LEU A 110 -9.90 -9.52 -8.99
CA LEU A 110 -9.55 -9.18 -7.61
C LEU A 110 -10.05 -10.21 -6.58
N ILE A 111 -11.20 -10.85 -6.85
CA ILE A 111 -11.72 -11.96 -6.06
C ILE A 111 -10.91 -13.24 -6.30
N TYR A 112 -10.56 -13.54 -7.56
CA TYR A 112 -9.73 -14.70 -7.91
C TYR A 112 -8.37 -14.66 -7.18
N ASP A 113 -7.72 -13.50 -7.15
CA ASP A 113 -6.45 -13.27 -6.45
C ASP A 113 -6.60 -13.08 -4.93
N LYS A 114 -7.82 -13.26 -4.42
CA LYS A 114 -8.20 -13.17 -3.00
C LYS A 114 -7.91 -11.80 -2.39
N LEU A 115 -7.79 -10.75 -3.19
CA LEU A 115 -7.48 -9.41 -2.72
C LEU A 115 -8.64 -8.80 -1.91
N ASN A 116 -9.87 -9.26 -2.15
CA ASN A 116 -11.06 -8.93 -1.36
C ASN A 116 -11.03 -9.46 0.10
N SER A 117 -10.11 -10.39 0.41
CA SER A 117 -9.91 -10.91 1.77
C SER A 117 -8.74 -10.26 2.50
N TRP A 118 -8.01 -9.37 1.83
CA TRP A 118 -6.87 -8.67 2.39
C TRP A 118 -7.30 -7.38 3.10
N THR A 119 -6.79 -7.15 4.31
CA THR A 119 -7.21 -6.02 5.17
C THR A 119 -6.07 -5.10 5.59
N ASP A 120 -4.81 -5.52 5.42
CA ASP A 120 -3.64 -4.72 5.79
C ASP A 120 -3.26 -3.75 4.66
N TRP A 121 -3.86 -2.57 4.66
CA TRP A 121 -3.54 -1.49 3.72
C TRP A 121 -2.46 -0.53 4.24
N SER A 122 -1.59 -1.00 5.14
CA SER A 122 -0.34 -0.31 5.48
C SER A 122 0.60 -0.26 4.28
N ILE A 123 1.66 0.56 4.35
CA ILE A 123 2.73 0.57 3.33
C ILE A 123 3.27 -0.85 3.12
N ALA A 124 3.63 -1.54 4.20
CA ALA A 124 4.13 -2.91 4.12
C ALA A 124 3.11 -3.87 3.49
N GLY A 125 1.84 -3.76 3.87
CA GLY A 125 0.78 -4.63 3.37
C GLY A 125 0.51 -4.43 1.87
N ILE A 126 0.46 -3.17 1.41
CA ILE A 126 0.34 -2.83 -0.01
C ILE A 126 1.54 -3.39 -0.78
N LEU A 127 2.77 -3.10 -0.35
CA LEU A 127 3.98 -3.53 -1.06
C LEU A 127 4.12 -5.05 -1.09
N TYR A 128 3.76 -5.73 -0.01
CA TYR A 128 3.76 -7.20 0.05
C TYR A 128 2.77 -7.80 -0.94
N ARG A 129 1.53 -7.27 -1.01
CA ARG A 129 0.53 -7.76 -1.97
C ARG A 129 0.91 -7.46 -3.41
N LEU A 130 1.50 -6.30 -3.69
CA LEU A 130 2.02 -5.97 -5.01
C LEU A 130 3.15 -6.93 -5.42
N GLU A 131 4.10 -7.20 -4.53
CA GLU A 131 5.19 -8.12 -4.86
C GLU A 131 4.72 -9.57 -4.99
N LEU A 132 3.72 -10.01 -4.21
CA LEU A 132 3.09 -11.31 -4.40
C LEU A 132 2.40 -11.45 -5.75
N PHE A 133 1.82 -10.36 -6.27
CA PHE A 133 1.18 -10.33 -7.59
C PHE A 133 2.18 -10.66 -8.71
N ASN A 134 3.38 -10.08 -8.64
CA ASN A 134 4.48 -10.38 -9.57
C ASN A 134 5.24 -11.68 -9.24
N GLY A 135 5.35 -12.02 -7.95
CA GLY A 135 6.17 -13.11 -7.42
C GLY A 135 7.42 -12.65 -6.66
N LEU A 136 7.78 -13.39 -5.61
CA LEU A 136 8.85 -13.08 -4.65
C LEU A 136 10.26 -13.56 -5.09
N GLY A 137 10.46 -13.85 -6.39
CA GLY A 137 11.67 -14.50 -6.90
C GLY A 137 12.97 -13.71 -6.64
N TYR A 138 12.89 -12.38 -6.61
CA TYR A 138 14.04 -11.49 -6.42
C TYR A 138 14.70 -11.60 -5.06
N TYR A 139 13.97 -12.00 -4.03
CA TYR A 139 14.53 -12.23 -2.70
C TYR A 139 15.68 -13.25 -2.74
N LYS A 140 15.56 -14.30 -3.56
CA LYS A 140 16.60 -15.32 -3.73
C LYS A 140 17.84 -14.79 -4.47
N GLN A 141 17.71 -13.69 -5.21
CA GLN A 141 18.80 -13.05 -5.95
C GLN A 141 19.52 -11.99 -5.11
N GLY A 142 19.09 -11.73 -3.88
CA GLY A 142 19.70 -10.73 -3.00
C GLY A 142 19.52 -9.28 -3.48
N ILE A 143 18.55 -9.02 -4.37
CA ILE A 143 18.23 -7.67 -4.86
C ILE A 143 16.80 -7.27 -4.51
N ASN A 144 16.57 -5.97 -4.43
CA ASN A 144 15.23 -5.41 -4.36
C ASN A 144 14.51 -5.62 -5.70
N SER A 145 13.23 -6.01 -5.63
CA SER A 145 12.43 -6.30 -6.83
C SER A 145 12.33 -5.08 -7.77
N PRO A 146 12.74 -5.18 -9.05
CA PRO A 146 12.49 -4.12 -10.03
C PRO A 146 11.01 -3.82 -10.21
N TYR A 147 10.13 -4.80 -10.00
CA TYR A 147 8.68 -4.61 -10.08
C TYR A 147 8.19 -3.57 -9.06
N LEU A 148 8.78 -3.54 -7.86
CA LEU A 148 8.46 -2.52 -6.87
C LEU A 148 9.28 -1.24 -7.05
N TRP A 149 10.58 -1.36 -7.29
CA TRP A 149 11.54 -0.29 -6.99
C TRP A 149 12.22 0.34 -8.22
N SER A 150 11.94 -0.14 -9.42
CA SER A 150 12.46 0.47 -10.65
C SER A 150 12.12 1.97 -10.69
N TYR A 151 13.08 2.77 -11.15
CA TYR A 151 13.08 4.25 -11.15
C TYR A 151 13.41 4.93 -9.81
N SER A 152 13.83 4.18 -8.78
CA SER A 152 14.31 4.75 -7.51
C SER A 152 15.77 4.38 -7.19
N ASN A 153 16.32 4.98 -6.14
CA ASN A 153 17.59 4.59 -5.53
C ASN A 153 17.59 3.15 -4.97
N GLN A 154 16.41 2.54 -4.73
CA GLN A 154 16.30 1.19 -4.18
C GLN A 154 16.57 0.08 -5.20
N TYR A 155 16.74 0.42 -6.48
CA TYR A 155 17.04 -0.54 -7.55
C TYR A 155 18.04 0.01 -8.58
N THR A 156 19.02 -0.81 -8.94
CA THR A 156 20.04 -0.48 -9.96
C THR A 156 19.87 -1.32 -11.23
N LYS A 157 19.97 -2.65 -11.11
CA LYS A 157 19.90 -3.61 -12.21
C LYS A 157 19.59 -5.02 -11.70
N GLY A 158 19.37 -5.94 -12.63
CA GLY A 158 18.96 -7.32 -12.37
C GLY A 158 17.46 -7.47 -12.59
N LYS A 159 17.03 -8.36 -13.49
CA LYS A 159 15.61 -8.70 -13.62
C LYS A 159 15.41 -10.10 -14.21
N TYR A 160 14.27 -10.71 -13.93
CA TYR A 160 13.79 -11.83 -14.74
C TYR A 160 13.37 -11.29 -16.11
N VAL A 161 14.02 -11.76 -17.18
CA VAL A 161 13.72 -11.35 -18.56
C VAL A 161 12.69 -12.26 -19.22
N GLN A 162 12.57 -13.48 -18.69
CA GLN A 162 11.58 -14.50 -19.03
C GLN A 162 11.32 -15.33 -17.77
N ASP A 163 10.28 -16.15 -17.77
CA ASP A 163 9.95 -17.03 -16.66
C ASP A 163 11.15 -17.89 -16.25
N GLY A 164 11.54 -17.78 -14.99
CA GLY A 164 12.70 -18.47 -14.42
C GLY A 164 14.08 -17.96 -14.90
N LYS A 165 14.16 -17.07 -15.89
CA LYS A 165 15.42 -16.58 -16.47
C LYS A 165 15.83 -15.22 -15.89
N TYR A 166 16.63 -15.26 -14.83
CA TYR A 166 17.22 -14.07 -14.23
C TYR A 166 18.46 -13.59 -15.01
N ASP A 167 18.51 -12.30 -15.32
CA ASP A 167 19.68 -11.63 -15.87
C ASP A 167 20.15 -10.54 -14.88
N PRO A 168 21.35 -10.65 -14.29
CA PRO A 168 21.87 -9.69 -13.32
C PRO A 168 22.25 -8.33 -13.92
N ASN A 169 22.33 -8.21 -15.25
CA ASN A 169 22.70 -7.00 -15.96
C ASN A 169 21.53 -6.29 -16.61
N ALA A 170 20.42 -6.98 -16.84
CA ALA A 170 19.23 -6.36 -17.40
C ALA A 170 18.63 -5.32 -16.45
N VAL A 171 18.22 -4.17 -17.02
CA VAL A 171 17.62 -3.04 -16.28
C VAL A 171 16.15 -2.95 -16.63
N SER A 172 15.29 -2.79 -15.63
CA SER A 172 13.87 -2.51 -15.87
C SER A 172 13.68 -1.12 -16.51
N LYS A 173 12.83 -1.07 -17.53
CA LYS A 173 12.38 0.15 -18.22
C LYS A 173 10.94 0.51 -17.87
N GLN A 174 10.37 -0.15 -16.87
CA GLN A 174 9.03 0.10 -16.36
C GLN A 174 9.13 0.79 -15.00
N CYS A 175 8.22 1.70 -14.71
CA CYS A 175 8.10 2.30 -13.39
C CYS A 175 7.75 1.23 -12.35
N GLY A 176 8.37 1.29 -11.17
CA GLY A 176 8.06 0.38 -10.08
C GLY A 176 6.73 0.70 -9.40
N ALA A 177 6.02 -0.32 -8.93
CA ALA A 177 4.75 -0.19 -8.23
C ALA A 177 4.86 0.62 -6.92
N ALA A 178 5.96 0.44 -6.16
CA ALA A 178 6.22 1.23 -4.96
C ALA A 178 6.55 2.69 -5.31
N VAL A 179 7.17 2.93 -6.47
CA VAL A 179 7.47 4.27 -6.98
C VAL A 179 6.19 5.00 -7.38
N LEU A 180 5.23 4.33 -8.03
CA LEU A 180 3.89 4.89 -8.30
C LEU A 180 3.17 5.26 -6.99
N LEU A 181 3.17 4.36 -6.01
CA LEU A 181 2.58 4.63 -4.69
C LEU A 181 3.23 5.84 -4.02
N ARG A 182 4.57 5.88 -3.98
CA ARG A 182 5.34 6.99 -3.44
C ARG A 182 4.98 8.30 -4.14
N ARG A 183 4.89 8.30 -5.46
CA ARG A 183 4.58 9.52 -6.22
C ARG A 183 3.16 10.02 -5.97
N MET A 184 2.18 9.12 -5.88
CA MET A 184 0.80 9.50 -5.52
C MET A 184 0.73 10.12 -4.11
N MET A 185 1.56 9.66 -3.17
CA MET A 185 1.68 10.27 -1.83
C MET A 185 2.37 11.64 -1.88
N GLU A 186 3.46 11.79 -2.65
CA GLU A 186 4.17 13.08 -2.83
C GLU A 186 3.27 14.16 -3.44
N GLN A 187 2.33 13.76 -4.31
CA GLN A 187 1.33 14.67 -4.90
C GLN A 187 0.07 14.82 -4.03
N HIS A 188 0.04 14.24 -2.82
CA HIS A 188 -1.12 14.27 -1.90
C HIS A 188 -2.43 13.71 -2.50
N LEU A 189 -2.35 12.86 -3.54
CA LEU A 189 -3.51 12.23 -4.18
C LEU A 189 -4.09 11.09 -3.33
N ILE A 190 -3.23 10.50 -2.50
CA ILE A 190 -3.58 9.50 -1.49
C ILE A 190 -2.92 9.90 -0.18
N THR A 191 -3.63 9.64 0.91
CA THR A 191 -3.06 9.67 2.26
C THR A 191 -3.21 8.26 2.81
N LEU A 192 -2.11 7.57 3.02
CA LEU A 192 -2.15 6.32 3.76
C LEU A 192 -2.21 6.68 5.25
N PRO A 193 -3.07 6.02 6.04
CA PRO A 193 -2.96 6.11 7.48
C PRO A 193 -1.53 5.66 7.80
N ASN A 194 -0.73 6.59 8.30
CA ASN A 194 0.69 6.36 8.50
C ASN A 194 0.80 5.27 9.58
N THR A 195 0.87 4.00 9.20
CA THR A 195 0.75 2.88 10.15
C THR A 195 1.87 2.96 11.18
N HIS A 196 3.00 3.54 10.78
CA HIS A 196 4.07 3.96 11.66
C HIS A 196 3.64 5.01 12.70
N ILE A 197 2.87 6.05 12.35
CA ILE A 197 2.37 7.02 13.35
C ILE A 197 1.38 6.34 14.29
N VAL A 198 0.49 5.48 13.80
CA VAL A 198 -0.48 4.78 14.66
C VAL A 198 0.22 3.79 15.58
N GLU A 199 1.18 3.01 15.08
CA GLU A 199 2.00 2.10 15.88
C GLU A 199 2.89 2.85 16.87
N GLN A 200 3.47 3.99 16.48
CA GLN A 200 4.22 4.86 17.38
C GLN A 200 3.31 5.46 18.46
N ILE A 201 2.10 5.91 18.10
CA ILE A 201 1.10 6.40 19.06
C ILE A 201 0.75 5.27 20.05
N ILE A 202 0.46 4.06 19.57
CA ILE A 202 0.13 2.89 20.41
C ILE A 202 1.31 2.52 21.32
N ALA A 203 2.52 2.36 20.75
CA ALA A 203 3.71 2.01 21.49
C ALA A 203 4.10 3.06 22.53
N GLN A 204 4.00 4.35 22.17
CA GLN A 204 4.29 5.46 23.07
C GLN A 204 3.21 5.62 24.13
N GLY A 205 1.94 5.45 23.77
CA GLY A 205 0.81 5.46 24.70
C GLY A 205 0.88 4.32 25.73
N ASN A 206 1.34 3.14 25.32
CA ASN A 206 1.57 2.01 26.25
C ASN A 206 2.69 2.30 27.28
N LYS A 207 3.62 3.21 26.99
CA LYS A 207 4.66 3.68 27.93
C LYS A 207 4.22 4.90 28.75
N THR A 208 3.08 5.52 28.40
CA THR A 208 2.63 6.79 29.00
C THR A 208 1.55 6.51 30.06
N MET A 209 1.79 6.99 31.29
CA MET A 209 0.81 6.93 32.38
C MET A 209 -0.15 8.12 32.31
N TYR A 210 -1.43 7.89 32.62
CA TYR A 210 -2.41 8.95 32.82
C TYR A 210 -2.09 9.74 34.10
N TYR A 211 -1.81 11.04 33.97
CA TYR A 211 -1.66 11.96 35.11
C TYR A 211 -1.62 13.43 34.66
N SER A 212 -2.39 14.31 35.31
CA SER A 212 -2.49 15.74 34.96
C SER A 212 -1.47 16.64 35.66
N GLY A 213 -0.76 16.14 36.69
CA GLY A 213 0.10 16.95 37.55
C GLY A 213 1.59 16.93 37.24
N LYS A 214 2.09 15.85 36.60
CA LYS A 214 3.53 15.59 36.41
C LYS A 214 3.88 15.65 34.93
N VAL A 215 4.95 16.40 34.61
CA VAL A 215 5.51 16.47 33.26
C VAL A 215 6.38 15.23 33.03
N THR A 216 6.18 14.55 31.91
CA THR A 216 7.05 13.43 31.49
C THR A 216 7.45 13.55 30.01
N ASN A 217 8.60 12.94 29.69
CA ASN A 217 9.05 12.85 28.30
C ASN A 217 8.10 11.97 27.49
N GLU A 218 7.57 10.91 28.09
CA GLU A 218 6.68 9.98 27.40
C GLU A 218 5.38 10.66 26.96
N ALA A 219 4.81 11.50 27.83
CA ALA A 219 3.61 12.29 27.53
C ALA A 219 3.89 13.36 26.48
N THR A 220 5.06 14.01 26.53
CA THR A 220 5.50 15.00 25.55
C THR A 220 5.59 14.39 24.15
N GLU A 221 6.22 13.22 24.03
CA GLU A 221 6.35 12.51 22.75
C GLU A 221 5.00 11.97 22.27
N LEU A 222 4.15 11.47 23.16
CA LEU A 222 2.79 11.06 22.79
C LEU A 222 1.97 12.22 22.23
N GLN A 223 2.02 13.40 22.86
CA GLN A 223 1.31 14.60 22.40
C GLN A 223 1.81 15.07 21.02
N LYS A 224 3.13 15.03 20.76
CA LYS A 224 3.70 15.32 19.43
C LYS A 224 3.18 14.36 18.36
N LEU A 225 3.17 13.06 18.66
CA LEU A 225 2.69 12.03 17.75
C LEU A 225 1.20 12.19 17.45
N LEU A 226 0.37 12.43 18.47
CA LEU A 226 -1.07 12.68 18.32
C LEU A 226 -1.33 13.94 17.49
N ASN A 227 -0.61 15.03 17.74
CA ASN A 227 -0.73 16.25 16.93
C ASN A 227 -0.32 16.03 15.47
N SER A 228 0.75 15.25 15.24
CA SER A 228 1.18 14.86 13.89
C SER A 228 0.14 13.98 13.17
N ALA A 229 -0.72 13.30 13.93
CA ALA A 229 -1.86 12.54 13.43
C ALA A 229 -3.18 13.33 13.39
N GLY A 230 -3.14 14.65 13.61
CA GLY A 230 -4.29 15.56 13.45
C GLY A 230 -5.05 15.92 14.74
N SER A 231 -4.57 15.50 15.91
CA SER A 231 -5.12 15.99 17.19
C SER A 231 -4.71 17.45 17.45
N VAL A 232 -5.46 18.15 18.31
CA VAL A 232 -5.14 19.51 18.75
C VAL A 232 -4.87 19.50 20.25
N LEU A 233 -3.67 19.07 20.63
CA LEU A 233 -3.20 19.02 22.01
C LEU A 233 -2.11 20.07 22.27
N ARG A 234 -2.13 20.63 23.48
CA ARG A 234 -0.96 21.34 24.01
C ARG A 234 0.13 20.31 24.30
N ILE A 235 1.35 20.57 23.87
CA ILE A 235 2.53 19.75 24.19
C ILE A 235 3.10 20.27 25.52
N ASP A 236 2.49 19.86 26.63
CA ASP A 236 2.86 20.26 28.00
C ASP A 236 3.44 19.12 28.83
N GLY A 237 3.55 17.92 28.24
CA GLY A 237 4.05 16.72 28.89
C GLY A 237 3.14 16.20 30.00
N LYS A 238 1.88 16.67 30.08
CA LYS A 238 0.89 16.22 31.06
C LYS A 238 -0.18 15.37 30.35
N ALA A 239 -0.08 14.05 30.49
CA ALA A 239 -0.99 13.09 29.87
C ALA A 239 -2.32 12.97 30.65
N GLY A 240 -3.08 14.06 30.72
CA GLY A 240 -4.42 14.10 31.31
C GLY A 240 -5.52 13.59 30.38
N GLU A 241 -6.77 13.91 30.73
CA GLU A 241 -7.97 13.42 30.04
C GLU A 241 -7.94 13.64 28.52
N ARG A 242 -7.57 14.83 28.05
CA ARG A 242 -7.52 15.16 26.62
C ARG A 242 -6.53 14.28 25.86
N THR A 243 -5.31 14.13 26.36
CA THR A 243 -4.29 13.26 25.75
C THR A 243 -4.78 11.81 25.68
N SER A 244 -5.43 11.32 26.75
CA SER A 244 -5.96 9.96 26.80
C SER A 244 -7.18 9.75 25.89
N THR A 245 -8.04 10.75 25.74
CA THR A 245 -9.17 10.75 24.77
C THR A 245 -8.67 10.71 23.34
N GLU A 246 -7.66 11.52 22.99
CA GLU A 246 -7.06 11.49 21.66
C GLU A 246 -6.36 10.16 21.38
N TYR A 247 -5.63 9.61 22.36
CA TYR A 247 -5.03 8.28 22.28
C TYR A 247 -6.07 7.19 21.99
N PHE A 248 -7.22 7.21 22.67
CA PHE A 248 -8.31 6.24 22.49
C PHE A 248 -8.80 6.15 21.03
N LYS A 249 -8.78 7.25 20.27
CA LYS A 249 -9.19 7.24 18.86
C LYS A 249 -8.37 6.25 18.03
N PHE A 250 -7.08 6.09 18.38
CA PHE A 250 -6.12 5.22 17.70
C PHE A 250 -6.03 3.82 18.34
N SER A 251 -5.91 3.75 19.67
CA SER A 251 -5.63 2.49 20.39
C SER A 251 -6.88 1.70 20.81
N LYS A 252 -8.07 2.32 20.75
CA LYS A 252 -9.33 1.82 21.33
C LYS A 252 -9.25 1.47 22.81
N THR A 253 -8.24 1.97 23.53
CA THR A 253 -8.03 1.80 24.97
C THR A 253 -7.49 3.10 25.57
N TYR A 254 -7.95 3.49 26.76
CA TYR A 254 -7.42 4.69 27.43
C TYR A 254 -6.01 4.47 27.98
N LEU A 255 -5.29 5.54 28.33
CA LEU A 255 -3.95 5.45 28.93
C LEU A 255 -3.96 4.73 30.27
N LYS A 256 -2.84 4.10 30.65
CA LYS A 256 -2.75 3.31 31.89
C LYS A 256 -2.93 4.23 33.10
N GLY A 257 -3.87 3.91 33.99
CA GLY A 257 -4.23 4.74 35.14
C GLY A 257 -5.35 5.75 34.88
N ASP A 258 -5.88 5.84 33.66
CA ASP A 258 -7.08 6.62 33.38
C ASP A 258 -8.30 5.92 33.99
N PRO A 259 -9.16 6.61 34.77
CA PRO A 259 -10.33 6.00 35.42
C PRO A 259 -11.36 5.43 34.43
N ARG A 260 -11.27 5.78 33.14
CA ARG A 260 -12.14 5.25 32.07
C ARG A 260 -11.60 3.97 31.44
N ARG A 261 -10.38 3.52 31.81
CA ARG A 261 -9.75 2.30 31.29
C ARG A 261 -10.26 1.09 32.08
N PHE A 262 -11.15 0.31 31.48
CA PHE A 262 -11.61 -0.99 32.00
C PHE A 262 -10.95 -2.14 31.25
#